data_AF-A0A2N0ZAZ0-F1
#
_entry.id   AF-A0A2N0ZAZ0-F1
#
_cell.length_a   1.000
_cell.length_b   1.000
_cell.length_c   1.000
_cell.angle_alpha   90.00
_cell.angle_beta   90.00
_cell.angle_gamma   90.00
#
_symmetry.space_group_name_H-M   'P 1'
#
loop_
_entity.id
_entity.type
_entity.pdbx_description
1 polymer ?
#
loop_
_entity_poly.entity_id
_entity_poly.type
_entity_poly.pdbx_seq_one_letter_code
_entity_poly.pdbx_strand_id
1 'polypeptide(L)'
;MSSKLIIGCSSCMEELSNTKGVSFNSNGTMSLPFQIQTSYSESDLTILFLNHYKCPFCNNTLEFTPLMMKVITKLFKKPYHLEFKNDLIEISTNGPSMTIPLNAGTSSIKSLLCSSGVKLENADEHLPSNQEVNDIYNLFSEFDSKSWNIRIESAYTDKAYVSSNGLWFNGI
;
A
#
# COMPACT_ATOMS: atom_id res chain seq x y z
N MET A 1 -1.52 -5.91 -17.38
CA MET A 1 -0.54 -5.23 -16.50
C MET A 1 0.15 -6.30 -15.64
N SER A 2 1.33 -6.03 -15.09
CA SER A 2 2.01 -6.94 -14.15
C SER A 2 1.89 -6.40 -12.73
N SER A 3 1.75 -7.28 -11.73
CA SER A 3 1.74 -6.89 -10.32
C SER A 3 3.10 -6.31 -9.94
N LYS A 4 3.11 -5.34 -9.02
CA LYS A 4 4.32 -4.62 -8.61
C LYS A 4 4.34 -4.40 -7.10
N LEU A 5 5.51 -4.52 -6.50
CA LEU A 5 5.81 -4.02 -5.16
C LEU A 5 6.46 -2.67 -5.33
N ILE A 6 5.97 -1.66 -4.63
CA ILE A 6 6.50 -0.31 -4.62
C ILE A 6 6.93 -0.01 -3.19
N ILE A 7 8.16 0.44 -3.03
CA ILE A 7 8.75 0.74 -1.71
C ILE A 7 9.32 2.15 -1.74
N GLY A 8 8.98 2.95 -0.72
CA GLY A 8 9.50 4.31 -0.53
C GLY A 8 10.00 4.52 0.89
N CYS A 9 11.00 5.40 1.04
CA CYS A 9 11.46 5.88 2.34
C CYS A 9 10.71 7.16 2.71
N SER A 10 9.95 7.13 3.80
CA SER A 10 9.10 8.24 4.24
C SER A 10 9.90 9.50 4.53
N SER A 11 11.03 9.38 5.23
CA SER A 11 11.89 10.52 5.58
C SER A 11 12.43 11.23 4.34
N CYS A 12 12.90 10.49 3.33
CA CYS A 12 13.40 11.08 2.09
C CYS A 12 12.27 11.71 1.26
N MET A 13 11.08 11.12 1.25
CA MET A 13 9.91 11.70 0.59
C MET A 13 9.51 13.04 1.24
N GLU A 14 9.49 13.10 2.57
CA GLU A 14 9.19 14.32 3.32
C GLU A 14 10.24 15.41 3.10
N GLU A 15 11.53 15.07 3.24
CA GLU A 15 12.63 16.01 3.03
C GLU A 15 12.61 16.60 1.61
N LEU A 16 12.38 15.77 0.59
CA LEU A 16 12.33 16.22 -0.80
C LEU A 16 11.07 17.06 -1.08
N SER A 17 9.92 16.69 -0.50
CA SER A 17 8.71 17.51 -0.57
C SER A 17 8.95 18.91 0.00
N ASN A 18 9.66 19.01 1.12
CA ASN A 18 9.94 20.27 1.80
C ASN A 18 11.00 21.11 1.08
N THR A 19 12.02 20.48 0.50
CA THR A 19 13.18 21.18 -0.09
C THR A 19 13.05 21.47 -1.59
N LYS A 20 12.35 20.61 -2.33
CA LYS A 20 12.18 20.72 -3.80
C LYS A 20 10.75 21.07 -4.21
N GLY A 21 9.83 21.09 -3.24
CA GLY A 21 8.42 21.30 -3.50
C GLY A 21 7.77 20.10 -4.17
N VAL A 22 6.49 20.27 -4.48
CA VAL A 22 5.66 19.27 -5.15
C VAL A 22 5.07 19.89 -6.41
N SER A 23 4.94 19.09 -7.46
CA SER A 23 4.18 19.43 -8.65
C SER A 23 2.83 18.72 -8.62
N PHE A 24 1.86 19.22 -9.38
CA PHE A 24 0.62 18.53 -9.61
C PHE A 24 0.61 18.05 -11.06
N ASN A 25 0.29 16.78 -11.27
CA ASN A 25 0.10 16.26 -12.61
C ASN A 25 -1.25 16.75 -13.18
N SER A 26 -1.53 16.42 -14.45
CA SER A 26 -2.78 16.79 -15.14
C SER A 26 -4.06 16.28 -14.45
N ASN A 27 -3.93 15.32 -13.53
CA ASN A 27 -5.04 14.73 -12.79
C ASN A 27 -5.16 15.33 -11.38
N GLY A 28 -4.46 16.42 -11.08
CA GLY A 28 -4.45 17.07 -9.76
C GLY A 28 -3.75 16.23 -8.69
N THR A 29 -3.03 15.18 -9.06
CA THR A 29 -2.29 14.35 -8.10
C THR A 29 -0.95 14.99 -7.81
N MET A 30 -0.62 15.09 -6.52
CA MET A 30 0.68 15.57 -6.06
C MET A 30 1.78 14.58 -6.48
N SER A 31 2.81 15.07 -7.15
CA SER A 31 3.98 14.32 -7.57
C SER A 31 5.25 15.05 -7.14
N LEU A 32 6.22 14.29 -6.65
CA LEU A 32 7.57 14.82 -6.45
C LEU A 32 8.26 14.97 -7.81
N PRO A 33 9.15 15.96 -7.98
CA PRO A 33 9.86 16.18 -9.24
C PRO A 33 10.76 14.99 -9.63
N PHE A 34 11.05 14.08 -8.70
CA PHE A 34 11.80 12.86 -8.91
C PHE A 34 11.10 11.67 -8.25
N GLN A 35 11.16 10.49 -8.89
CA GLN A 35 10.68 9.26 -8.28
C GLN A 35 11.61 8.83 -7.14
N ILE A 36 11.06 8.76 -5.92
CA ILE A 36 11.77 8.31 -4.71
C ILE A 36 11.36 6.89 -4.31
N GLN A 37 10.37 6.34 -5.01
CA GLN A 37 9.88 4.99 -4.81
C GLN A 37 10.53 4.06 -5.83
N THR A 38 10.89 2.87 -5.38
CA THR A 38 11.43 1.80 -6.24
C THR A 38 10.34 0.78 -6.50
N SER A 39 10.18 0.38 -7.76
CA SER A 39 9.19 -0.61 -8.17
C SER A 39 9.87 -1.93 -8.55
N TYR A 40 9.33 -3.03 -8.05
CA TYR A 40 9.80 -4.39 -8.26
C TYR A 40 8.68 -5.23 -8.87
N SER A 41 9.00 -5.98 -9.93
CA SER A 41 8.10 -6.97 -10.49
C SER A 41 8.17 -8.29 -9.71
N GLU A 42 7.27 -9.23 -9.99
CA GLU A 42 7.28 -10.57 -9.34
C GLU A 42 8.61 -11.30 -9.55
N SER A 43 9.25 -11.16 -10.72
CA SER A 43 10.55 -11.78 -11.00
C SER A 43 11.71 -11.19 -10.19
N ASP A 44 11.58 -9.94 -9.72
CA ASP A 44 12.64 -9.26 -8.97
C ASP A 44 12.57 -9.55 -7.47
N LEU A 45 11.43 -10.07 -6.98
CA LEU A 45 11.18 -10.27 -5.55
C LEU A 45 12.21 -11.18 -4.89
N THR A 46 12.64 -12.24 -5.57
CA THR A 46 13.64 -13.16 -5.00
C THR A 46 14.95 -12.44 -4.70
N ILE A 47 15.41 -11.60 -5.63
CA ILE A 47 16.65 -10.84 -5.46
C ILE A 47 16.46 -9.75 -4.39
N LEU A 48 15.32 -9.06 -4.40
CA LEU A 48 14.98 -8.07 -3.40
C LEU A 48 14.98 -8.65 -1.98
N PHE A 49 14.36 -9.82 -1.79
CA PHE A 49 14.26 -10.46 -0.49
C PHE A 49 15.63 -10.90 0.05
N LEU A 50 16.52 -11.37 -0.83
CA LEU A 50 17.89 -11.75 -0.46
C LEU A 50 18.77 -10.54 -0.12
N ASN A 51 18.63 -9.44 -0.86
CA ASN A 51 19.49 -8.27 -0.70
C ASN A 51 18.95 -7.22 0.27
N HIS A 52 17.69 -7.37 0.70
CA HIS A 52 16.93 -6.35 1.39
C HIS A 52 16.73 -5.08 0.55
N TYR A 53 15.77 -4.23 0.93
CA TYR A 53 15.61 -2.95 0.25
C TYR A 53 16.53 -1.91 0.88
N LYS A 54 17.31 -1.20 0.07
CA LYS A 54 18.16 -0.09 0.51
C LYS A 54 17.69 1.20 -0.15
N CYS A 55 17.36 2.20 0.66
CA CYS A 55 16.98 3.51 0.16
C CYS A 55 18.16 4.15 -0.60
N PRO A 56 17.98 4.54 -1.87
CA PRO A 56 19.07 5.08 -2.68
C PRO A 56 19.53 6.48 -2.26
N PHE A 57 18.77 7.16 -1.39
CA PHE A 57 19.05 8.54 -0.96
C PHE A 57 19.74 8.62 0.40
N CYS A 58 19.25 7.86 1.40
CA CYS A 58 19.78 7.91 2.76
C CYS A 58 20.52 6.64 3.19
N ASN A 59 20.60 5.62 2.33
CA ASN A 59 21.20 4.31 2.62
C ASN A 59 20.55 3.51 3.77
N ASN A 60 19.43 3.95 4.33
CA ASN A 60 18.66 3.15 5.28
C ASN A 60 18.16 1.85 4.62
N THR A 61 18.05 0.79 5.41
CA THR A 61 17.67 -0.55 4.93
C THR A 61 16.33 -0.96 5.52
N LEU A 62 15.43 -1.47 4.67
CA LEU A 62 14.26 -2.23 5.06
C LEU A 62 14.61 -3.72 4.89
N GLU A 63 14.80 -4.39 6.03
CA GLU A 63 15.04 -5.82 6.08
C GLU A 63 13.73 -6.57 5.82
N PHE A 64 13.80 -7.62 5.00
CA PHE A 64 12.66 -8.50 4.77
C PHE A 64 12.77 -9.71 5.68
N THR A 65 11.75 -9.93 6.50
CA THR A 65 11.63 -11.15 7.30
C THR A 65 10.99 -12.27 6.47
N PRO A 66 11.15 -13.55 6.85
CA PRO A 66 10.47 -14.66 6.18
C PRO A 66 8.94 -14.50 6.12
N LEU A 67 8.35 -13.87 7.14
CA LEU A 67 6.92 -13.58 7.17
C LEU A 67 6.54 -12.55 6.11
N MET A 68 7.29 -11.45 6.01
CA MET A 68 7.08 -10.44 4.98
C MET A 68 7.15 -11.05 3.58
N MET A 69 8.20 -11.84 3.31
CA MET A 69 8.41 -12.49 2.01
C MET A 69 7.21 -13.36 1.63
N LYS A 70 6.74 -14.19 2.57
CA LYS A 70 5.60 -15.09 2.37
C LYS A 70 4.32 -14.31 2.09
N VAL A 71 4.04 -13.28 2.89
CA VAL A 71 2.80 -12.51 2.78
C VAL A 71 2.79 -11.66 1.50
N ILE A 72 3.87 -10.94 1.20
CA ILE A 72 3.99 -10.13 -0.02
C ILE A 72 3.77 -11.01 -1.26
N THR A 73 4.43 -12.16 -1.34
CA THR A 73 4.27 -13.10 -2.45
C THR A 73 2.82 -13.59 -2.60
N LYS A 74 2.13 -13.84 -1.48
CA LYS A 74 0.71 -14.20 -1.48
C LYS A 74 -0.18 -13.07 -1.99
N LEU A 75 0.10 -11.83 -1.59
CA LEU A 75 -0.68 -10.64 -1.91
C LEU A 75 -0.53 -10.20 -3.37
N PHE A 76 0.59 -10.48 -4.01
CA PHE A 76 0.83 -10.20 -5.44
C PHE A 76 -0.22 -10.80 -6.39
N LYS A 77 -0.90 -11.86 -5.96
CA LYS A 77 -1.87 -12.62 -6.75
C LYS A 77 -3.32 -12.28 -6.41
N LYS A 78 -3.55 -11.18 -5.68
CA LYS A 78 -4.88 -10.81 -5.16
C LYS A 78 -5.54 -9.75 -6.03
N PRO A 79 -6.87 -9.75 -6.17
CA PRO A 79 -7.61 -8.84 -7.07
C PRO A 79 -7.82 -7.44 -6.45
N TYR A 80 -6.83 -6.93 -5.71
CA TYR A 80 -6.87 -5.63 -5.07
C TYR A 80 -5.47 -5.06 -4.91
N HIS A 81 -5.37 -3.73 -4.93
CA HIS A 81 -4.18 -2.99 -4.53
C HIS A 81 -4.16 -2.83 -3.01
N LEU A 82 -2.96 -2.67 -2.47
CA LEU A 82 -2.72 -2.48 -1.05
C LEU A 82 -1.68 -1.39 -0.85
N GLU A 83 -1.92 -0.43 0.03
CA GLU A 83 -0.92 0.55 0.46
C GLU A 83 -0.91 0.64 1.99
N PHE A 84 0.28 0.60 2.57
CA PHE A 84 0.50 0.81 4.00
C PHE A 84 1.02 2.23 4.24
N LYS A 85 0.35 2.98 5.11
CA LYS A 85 0.66 4.40 5.32
C LYS A 85 0.20 4.88 6.69
N ASN A 86 1.08 5.51 7.47
CA ASN A 86 0.74 6.29 8.67
C ASN A 86 -0.35 5.66 9.55
N ASP A 87 -0.10 4.43 10.00
CA ASP A 87 -1.02 3.65 10.83
C ASP A 87 -2.38 3.25 10.17
N LEU A 88 -2.45 3.33 8.85
CA LEU A 88 -3.60 2.97 8.02
C LEU A 88 -3.20 1.96 6.94
N ILE A 89 -4.16 1.14 6.56
CA ILE A 89 -4.09 0.26 5.39
C ILE A 89 -5.13 0.73 4.38
N GLU A 90 -4.68 1.08 3.19
CA GLU A 90 -5.58 1.35 2.05
C GLU A 90 -5.71 0.10 1.18
N ILE A 91 -6.95 -0.28 0.88
CA ILE A 91 -7.27 -1.39 0.00
C ILE A 91 -8.12 -0.84 -1.13
N SER A 92 -7.62 -0.92 -2.36
CA SER A 92 -8.35 -0.48 -3.55
C SER A 92 -8.71 -1.68 -4.41
N THR A 93 -10.01 -1.89 -4.60
CA THR A 93 -10.56 -3.01 -5.37
C THR A 93 -11.17 -2.51 -6.69
N ASN A 94 -11.61 -3.42 -7.55
CA ASN A 94 -12.46 -3.06 -8.70
C ASN A 94 -13.77 -2.38 -8.28
N GLY A 95 -14.26 -2.63 -7.06
CA GLY A 95 -15.45 -2.01 -6.48
C GLY A 95 -15.09 -0.85 -5.54
N PRO A 96 -15.48 -0.92 -4.26
CA PRO A 96 -15.14 0.11 -3.28
C PRO A 96 -13.66 0.07 -2.91
N SER A 97 -13.05 1.25 -2.77
CA SER A 97 -11.79 1.42 -2.06
C SER A 97 -12.08 1.74 -0.61
N MET A 98 -11.21 1.31 0.30
CA MET A 98 -11.40 1.47 1.74
C MET A 98 -10.08 1.76 2.44
N THR A 99 -10.18 2.43 3.58
CA THR A 99 -9.06 2.69 4.48
C THR A 99 -9.39 2.09 5.84
N ILE A 100 -8.49 1.26 6.36
CA ILE A 100 -8.68 0.52 7.60
C ILE A 100 -7.65 1.04 8.61
N PRO A 101 -8.09 1.58 9.76
CA PRO A 101 -7.18 1.91 10.84
C PRO A 101 -6.70 0.64 11.52
N LEU A 102 -5.40 0.60 11.85
CA LEU A 102 -4.78 -0.60 12.42
C LEU A 102 -5.30 -0.96 13.81
N ASN A 103 -5.74 0.04 14.56
CA ASN A 103 -6.20 -0.12 15.93
C ASN A 103 -7.65 -0.64 16.01
N ALA A 104 -8.32 -0.87 14.87
CA ALA A 104 -9.71 -1.31 14.86
C ALA A 104 -9.89 -2.76 15.35
N GLY A 105 -8.82 -3.57 15.41
CA GLY A 105 -8.89 -4.96 15.88
C GLY A 105 -9.87 -5.82 15.07
N THR A 106 -10.17 -5.44 13.83
CA THR A 106 -11.23 -6.05 13.06
C THR A 106 -10.77 -7.35 12.42
N SER A 107 -11.39 -8.46 12.83
CA SER A 107 -11.22 -9.77 12.22
C SER A 107 -11.90 -9.90 10.85
N SER A 108 -12.69 -8.89 10.44
CA SER A 108 -13.37 -8.88 9.14
C SER A 108 -13.60 -7.46 8.61
N ILE A 109 -13.16 -7.22 7.37
CA ILE A 109 -13.43 -5.98 6.61
C ILE A 109 -14.92 -5.80 6.37
N LYS A 110 -15.64 -6.89 6.07
CA LYS A 110 -17.08 -6.85 5.84
C LYS A 110 -17.81 -6.28 7.05
N SER A 111 -17.47 -6.77 8.25
CA SER A 111 -18.05 -6.29 9.50
C SER A 111 -17.75 -4.81 9.74
N LEU A 112 -16.53 -4.35 9.43
CA LEU A 112 -16.17 -2.93 9.51
C LEU A 112 -17.06 -2.09 8.58
N LEU A 113 -17.16 -2.46 7.30
CA LEU A 113 -17.95 -1.72 6.31
C LEU A 113 -19.45 -1.69 6.65
N CYS A 114 -20.02 -2.83 7.08
CA CYS A 114 -21.41 -2.87 7.52
C CYS A 114 -21.65 -2.00 8.75
N SER A 115 -20.71 -1.94 9.70
CA SER A 115 -20.81 -1.06 10.88
C SER A 115 -20.76 0.42 10.52
N SER A 116 -20.11 0.78 9.42
CA SER A 116 -20.09 2.13 8.85
C SER A 116 -21.32 2.45 7.98
N GLY A 117 -22.34 1.59 7.97
CA GLY A 117 -23.58 1.80 7.22
C GLY A 117 -23.51 1.43 5.74
N VAL A 118 -22.41 0.81 5.28
CA VAL A 118 -22.26 0.36 3.90
C VAL A 118 -23.04 -0.93 3.70
N LYS A 119 -24.03 -0.92 2.81
CA LYS A 119 -24.70 -2.12 2.32
C LYS A 119 -23.87 -2.73 1.20
N LEU A 120 -23.32 -3.91 1.44
CA LEU A 120 -22.50 -4.65 0.49
C LEU A 120 -23.40 -5.64 -0.26
N GLU A 121 -24.01 -5.20 -1.36
CA GLU A 121 -24.67 -6.12 -2.30
C GLU A 121 -23.60 -6.68 -3.25
N ASN A 122 -23.35 -7.99 -3.20
CA ASN A 122 -22.39 -8.72 -4.05
C ASN A 122 -20.90 -8.31 -3.94
N ALA A 123 -20.52 -7.50 -2.95
CA ALA A 123 -19.13 -7.05 -2.80
C ALA A 123 -18.20 -8.10 -2.14
N ASP A 124 -18.74 -9.16 -1.55
CA ASP A 124 -17.97 -10.18 -0.83
C ASP A 124 -16.89 -10.83 -1.71
N GLU A 125 -17.15 -10.98 -3.02
CA GLU A 125 -16.21 -11.60 -3.97
C GLU A 125 -14.97 -10.74 -4.24
N HIS A 126 -15.02 -9.45 -3.91
CA HIS A 126 -13.95 -8.49 -4.16
C HIS A 126 -13.24 -8.02 -2.88
N LEU A 127 -13.75 -8.42 -1.70
CA LEU A 127 -13.17 -8.05 -0.42
C LEU A 127 -12.13 -9.11 0.03
N PRO A 128 -11.06 -8.69 0.73
CA PRO A 128 -10.16 -9.64 1.37
C PRO A 128 -10.90 -10.49 2.40
N SER A 129 -10.63 -11.80 2.39
CA SER A 129 -11.07 -12.74 3.41
C SER A 129 -10.44 -12.44 4.78
N ASN A 130 -11.05 -12.91 5.86
CA ASN A 130 -10.52 -12.70 7.22
C ASN A 130 -9.07 -13.17 7.39
N GLN A 131 -8.68 -14.27 6.71
CA GLN A 131 -7.29 -14.73 6.74
C GLN A 131 -6.35 -13.75 6.03
N GLU A 132 -6.78 -13.17 4.90
CA GLU A 132 -5.98 -12.17 4.19
C GLU A 132 -5.86 -10.88 5.00
N VAL A 133 -6.92 -10.48 5.69
CA VAL A 133 -6.89 -9.36 6.64
C VAL A 133 -5.83 -9.59 7.71
N ASN A 134 -5.81 -10.78 8.32
CA ASN A 134 -4.78 -11.14 9.29
C ASN A 134 -3.37 -11.14 8.69
N ASP A 135 -3.21 -11.66 7.47
CA ASP A 135 -1.92 -11.66 6.79
C ASP A 135 -1.43 -10.21 6.53
N ILE A 136 -2.33 -9.31 6.14
CA ILE A 136 -2.04 -7.88 5.93
C ILE A 136 -1.61 -7.22 7.25
N TYR A 137 -2.31 -7.48 8.36
CA TYR A 137 -1.93 -6.96 9.68
C TYR A 137 -0.57 -7.50 10.13
N ASN A 138 -0.33 -8.80 9.93
CA ASN A 138 0.95 -9.43 10.23
C ASN A 138 2.08 -8.84 9.39
N LEU A 139 1.85 -8.54 8.11
CA LEU A 139 2.83 -7.84 7.29
C LEU A 139 3.11 -6.44 7.83
N PHE A 140 2.08 -5.70 8.20
CA PHE A 140 2.24 -4.36 8.76
C PHE A 140 3.09 -4.37 10.04
N SER A 141 2.92 -5.36 10.92
CA SER A 141 3.69 -5.43 12.17
C SER A 141 5.18 -5.72 11.99
N GLU A 142 5.63 -6.13 10.81
CA GLU A 142 7.02 -6.52 10.55
C GLU A 142 7.91 -5.37 10.08
N PHE A 143 7.36 -4.17 9.85
CA PHE A 143 8.14 -3.02 9.45
C PHE A 143 7.66 -1.73 10.10
N ASP A 144 8.56 -0.76 10.23
CA ASP A 144 8.19 0.57 10.70
C ASP A 144 7.53 1.38 9.58
N SER A 145 6.21 1.48 9.62
CA SER A 145 5.41 2.24 8.65
C SER A 145 5.61 3.75 8.71
N LYS A 146 6.26 4.27 9.76
CA LYS A 146 6.68 5.68 9.81
C LYS A 146 7.91 5.91 8.96
N SER A 147 8.79 4.91 8.87
CA SER A 147 10.01 4.96 8.07
C SER A 147 9.81 4.52 6.63
N TRP A 148 8.88 3.60 6.38
CA TRP A 148 8.70 2.95 5.09
C TRP A 148 7.25 3.00 4.61
N ASN A 149 7.08 3.33 3.34
CA ASN A 149 5.82 3.15 2.62
C ASN A 149 5.95 1.93 1.71
N ILE A 150 5.02 0.99 1.85
CA ILE A 150 4.97 -0.22 1.04
C ILE A 150 3.62 -0.25 0.34
N ARG A 151 3.64 -0.50 -0.96
CA ARG A 151 2.45 -0.64 -1.79
C ARG A 151 2.57 -1.87 -2.70
N ILE A 152 1.48 -2.59 -2.85
CA ILE A 152 1.34 -3.68 -3.81
C ILE A 152 0.27 -3.26 -4.81
N GLU A 153 0.67 -3.07 -6.06
CA GLU A 153 -0.24 -2.86 -7.18
C GLU A 153 -0.49 -4.21 -7.85
N SER A 154 -1.76 -4.59 -7.98
CA SER A 154 -2.14 -5.88 -8.53
C SER A 154 -2.40 -5.80 -10.05
N ALA A 155 -1.99 -6.84 -10.77
CA ALA A 155 -2.38 -7.08 -12.16
C ALA A 155 -3.81 -7.58 -12.33
N TYR A 156 -4.46 -8.02 -11.26
CA TYR A 156 -5.77 -8.68 -11.27
C TYR A 156 -6.93 -7.71 -10.98
N THR A 157 -6.65 -6.42 -11.09
CA THR A 157 -7.60 -5.31 -10.95
C THR A 157 -7.46 -4.43 -12.18
N ASP A 158 -8.60 -4.06 -12.77
CA ASP A 158 -8.64 -3.29 -14.01
C ASP A 158 -8.48 -1.79 -13.73
N LYS A 159 -8.72 -1.37 -12.49
CA LYS A 159 -8.57 0.02 -12.05
C LYS A 159 -7.11 0.33 -11.74
N ALA A 160 -6.61 1.43 -12.27
CA ALA A 160 -5.35 2.01 -11.83
C ALA A 160 -5.44 2.35 -10.34
N TYR A 161 -4.34 2.11 -9.61
CA TYR A 161 -4.27 2.54 -8.22
C TYR A 161 -4.26 4.08 -8.15
N VAL A 162 -5.17 4.62 -7.35
CA VAL A 162 -5.21 6.05 -7.01
C VAL A 162 -5.09 6.14 -5.50
N SER A 163 -3.96 6.66 -5.02
CA SER A 163 -3.78 6.90 -3.58
C SER A 163 -4.81 7.92 -3.11
N SER A 164 -5.36 7.73 -1.91
CA SER A 164 -6.25 8.73 -1.31
C SER A 164 -5.50 10.05 -1.03
N ASN A 165 -4.16 10.01 -0.93
CA ASN A 165 -3.34 11.19 -0.79
C ASN A 165 -3.18 11.95 -2.12
N GLY A 166 -3.96 13.02 -2.22
CA GLY A 166 -4.12 13.86 -3.41
C GLY A 166 -5.60 14.17 -3.66
N LEU A 167 -6.51 13.35 -3.11
CA LEU A 167 -7.95 13.56 -3.09
C LEU A 167 -8.44 14.00 -1.71
N TRP A 168 -7.66 14.83 -1.03
CA TRP A 168 -8.20 15.65 0.05
C TRP A 168 -9.03 16.74 -0.62
N PHE A 169 -10.35 16.64 -0.51
CA PHE A 169 -11.16 17.85 -0.48
C PHE A 169 -10.60 18.71 0.64
N ASN A 170 -9.82 19.74 0.28
CA ASN A 170 -9.79 20.94 1.10
C ASN A 170 -11.22 21.49 1.07
N GLY A 171 -11.96 21.25 2.15
CA GLY A 171 -13.35 21.65 2.35
C GLY A 171 -14.06 20.52 3.10
N ILE A 172 -14.30 20.63 4.40
CA ILE A 172 -14.89 21.76 5.13
C ILE A 172 -14.13 22.01 6.44
#